data_AF-A0ABD7WP10-F1
#
_entry.id   AF-A0ABD7WP10-F1
#
_cell.length_a   1.000
_cell.length_b   1.000
_cell.length_c   1.000
_cell.angle_alpha   90.00
_cell.angle_beta   90.00
_cell.angle_gamma   90.00
#
_symmetry.space_group_name_H-M   'P 1'
#
loop_
_entity.id
_entity.type
_entity.pdbx_description
1 polymer ?
#
loop_
_entity_poly.entity_id
_entity_poly.type
_entity_poly.pdbx_seq_one_letter_code
_entity_poly.pdbx_strand_id
1 'polypeptide(L)'
;MKKIVELFHDIDCTLSPMISFYSALSDQKFLKVLHYFSEETGYGNEYHICTFLGDLEPWEEGYVENGIEFLDGTGDTDKSVIVDYETFLTYLHKICRVYIEDHAHDKEKVMALLHKIKQNYSIED
;
A
#
# COMPACT_ATOMS: atom_id res chain seq x y z
N MET A 1 -7.14 -10.69 -6.28
CA MET A 1 -6.72 -9.32 -6.70
C MET A 1 -7.21 -8.86 -8.08
N LYS A 2 -7.81 -9.70 -8.94
CA LYS A 2 -8.18 -9.33 -10.33
C LYS A 2 -9.14 -8.13 -10.47
N LYS A 3 -9.93 -7.82 -9.43
CA LYS A 3 -10.91 -6.73 -9.40
C LYS A 3 -10.32 -5.36 -9.01
N ILE A 4 -9.02 -5.29 -8.69
CA ILE A 4 -8.37 -4.03 -8.32
C ILE A 4 -8.40 -3.04 -9.49
N VAL A 5 -8.15 -3.49 -10.71
CA VAL A 5 -8.16 -2.61 -11.90
C VAL A 5 -9.52 -1.92 -12.08
N GLU A 6 -10.62 -2.62 -11.76
CA GLU A 6 -11.98 -2.06 -11.80
C GLU A 6 -12.21 -1.01 -10.70
N LEU A 7 -11.64 -1.23 -9.50
CA LEU A 7 -11.68 -0.26 -8.39
C LEU A 7 -11.02 1.08 -8.76
N PHE A 8 -10.06 1.04 -9.69
CA PHE A 8 -9.23 2.17 -10.08
C PHE A 8 -9.56 2.77 -11.47
N HIS A 9 -10.68 2.38 -12.08
CA HIS A 9 -11.03 2.80 -13.45
C HIS A 9 -11.14 4.33 -13.63
N ASP A 10 -11.61 5.06 -12.62
CA ASP A 10 -11.81 6.52 -12.64
C ASP A 10 -10.81 7.28 -11.75
N ILE A 11 -9.68 6.66 -11.41
CA ILE A 11 -8.73 7.25 -10.46
C ILE A 11 -7.67 8.08 -11.17
N ASP A 12 -7.26 9.15 -10.48
CA ASP A 12 -6.20 10.04 -10.92
C ASP A 12 -4.95 9.23 -11.33
N CYS A 13 -4.47 9.49 -12.55
CA CYS A 13 -3.31 8.80 -13.11
C CYS A 13 -2.03 9.03 -12.30
N THR A 14 -2.00 10.07 -11.44
CA THR A 14 -0.90 10.30 -10.48
C THR A 14 -0.76 9.16 -9.47
N LEU A 15 -1.85 8.45 -9.14
CA LEU A 15 -1.83 7.31 -8.22
C LEU A 15 -1.46 5.98 -8.89
N SER A 16 -1.13 6.00 -10.19
CA SER A 16 -0.83 4.78 -10.95
C SER A 16 0.26 3.89 -10.32
N PRO A 17 1.35 4.38 -9.70
CA PRO A 17 2.34 3.48 -9.09
C PRO A 17 1.76 2.67 -7.93
N MET A 18 0.91 3.27 -7.09
CA MET A 18 0.20 2.56 -6.02
C MET A 18 -0.74 1.49 -6.60
N ILE A 19 -1.44 1.82 -7.69
CA ILE A 19 -2.33 0.88 -8.37
C ILE A 19 -1.56 -0.31 -8.95
N SER A 20 -0.44 -0.03 -9.63
CA SER A 20 0.47 -1.04 -10.18
C SER A 20 0.98 -1.96 -9.07
N PHE A 21 1.42 -1.40 -7.94
CA PHE A 21 1.87 -2.15 -6.78
C PHE A 21 0.83 -3.18 -6.31
N TYR A 22 -0.40 -2.75 -6.01
CA TYR A 22 -1.44 -3.67 -5.54
C TYR A 22 -1.89 -4.66 -6.62
N SER A 23 -1.89 -4.24 -7.89
CA SER A 23 -2.26 -5.10 -9.02
C SER A 23 -1.23 -6.22 -9.27
N ALA A 24 0.03 -5.97 -8.93
CA ALA A 24 1.12 -6.95 -9.03
C ALA A 24 1.12 -7.99 -7.89
N LEU A 25 0.36 -7.75 -6.80
CA LEU A 25 0.29 -8.69 -5.68
C LEU A 25 -0.62 -9.88 -6.00
N SER A 26 -0.15 -11.08 -5.65
CA SER A 26 -1.04 -12.23 -5.51
C SER A 26 -1.79 -12.16 -4.18
N ASP A 27 -2.92 -12.87 -4.07
CA ASP A 27 -3.71 -12.91 -2.84
C ASP A 27 -2.87 -13.35 -1.63
N GLN A 28 -2.02 -14.37 -1.81
CA GLN A 28 -1.10 -14.83 -0.76
C GLN A 28 -0.10 -13.74 -0.32
N LYS A 29 0.39 -12.93 -1.27
CA LYS A 29 1.32 -11.84 -0.96
C LYS A 29 0.60 -10.68 -0.29
N PHE A 30 -0.65 -10.41 -0.63
CA PHE A 30 -1.42 -9.30 -0.07
C PHE A 30 -1.51 -9.37 1.46
N LEU A 31 -1.86 -10.52 2.02
CA LEU A 31 -1.95 -10.67 3.47
C LEU A 31 -0.60 -10.48 4.18
N LYS A 32 0.49 -10.88 3.53
CA LYS A 32 1.86 -10.64 4.01
C LYS A 32 2.20 -9.15 3.99
N VAL A 33 1.88 -8.45 2.90
CA VAL A 33 2.07 -7.00 2.77
C VAL A 33 1.28 -6.25 3.83
N LEU A 34 0.03 -6.63 4.07
CA LEU A 34 -0.80 -6.00 5.10
C LEU A 34 -0.20 -6.19 6.52
N HIS A 35 0.47 -7.31 6.76
CA HIS A 35 1.22 -7.51 8.00
C HIS A 35 2.43 -6.57 8.09
N TYR A 36 3.22 -6.42 7.02
CA TYR A 36 4.35 -5.47 7.01
C TYR A 36 3.91 -4.02 7.21
N PHE A 37 2.83 -3.60 6.54
CA PHE A 37 2.26 -2.27 6.77
C PHE A 37 1.82 -2.05 8.22
N SER A 38 1.39 -3.11 8.92
CA SER A 38 1.03 -3.03 10.34
C SER A 38 2.23 -2.87 11.27
N GLU A 39 3.44 -3.15 10.79
CA GLU A 39 4.73 -2.90 11.46
C GLU A 39 5.45 -1.68 10.86
N GLU A 40 4.75 -0.84 10.09
CA GLU A 40 5.33 0.34 9.41
C GLU A 40 6.52 0.02 8.51
N THR A 41 6.53 -1.20 7.96
CA THR A 41 7.56 -1.69 7.06
C THR A 41 7.01 -1.78 5.65
N GLY A 42 7.79 -1.31 4.69
CA GLY A 42 7.50 -1.40 3.28
C GLY A 42 7.58 -2.81 2.71
N TYR A 43 7.31 -2.91 1.42
CA TYR A 43 7.43 -4.15 0.67
C TYR A 43 7.74 -3.84 -0.77
N GLY A 44 8.57 -4.66 -1.41
CA GLY A 44 8.78 -4.51 -2.84
C GLY A 44 9.48 -5.68 -3.49
N ASN A 45 9.52 -5.60 -4.81
CA ASN A 45 10.45 -6.35 -5.65
C ASN A 45 11.20 -5.38 -6.56
N GLU A 46 11.90 -5.89 -7.57
CA GLU A 46 12.68 -5.08 -8.51
C GLU A 46 11.85 -4.09 -9.34
N TYR A 47 10.51 -4.21 -9.36
CA TYR A 47 9.64 -3.39 -10.20
C TYR A 47 8.60 -2.57 -9.43
N HIS A 48 8.11 -3.08 -8.30
CA HIS A 48 7.06 -2.43 -7.53
C HIS A 48 7.51 -2.35 -6.09
N ILE A 49 7.66 -1.13 -5.58
CA ILE A 49 8.18 -0.88 -4.23
C ILE A 49 7.18 0.02 -3.52
N CYS A 50 6.92 -0.30 -2.26
CA CYS A 50 6.21 0.53 -1.31
C CYS A 50 7.17 0.79 -0.14
N THR A 51 7.44 2.07 0.14
CA THR A 51 8.44 2.51 1.11
C THR A 51 7.76 3.36 2.18
N PHE A 52 7.97 2.98 3.44
CA PHE A 52 7.55 3.73 4.62
C PHE A 52 8.76 4.54 5.14
N LEU A 53 8.50 5.62 5.88
CA LEU A 53 9.57 6.40 6.50
C LEU A 53 10.49 5.54 7.39
N GLY A 54 9.93 4.55 8.09
CA GLY A 54 10.69 3.62 8.91
C GLY A 54 11.63 2.69 8.15
N ASP A 55 11.51 2.60 6.81
CA ASP A 55 12.43 1.83 5.97
C ASP A 55 13.68 2.63 5.58
N LEU A 56 13.67 3.95 5.80
CA LEU A 56 14.72 4.85 5.34
C LEU A 56 15.80 5.00 6.40
N GLU A 57 17.05 4.99 5.96
CA GLU A 57 18.16 5.37 6.83
C GLU A 57 18.10 6.87 7.15
N PRO A 58 18.71 7.36 8.25
CA PRO A 58 18.57 8.77 8.66
C PRO A 58 19.03 9.81 7.61
N TRP A 59 19.89 9.41 6.67
CA TRP A 59 20.33 10.28 5.57
C TRP A 59 19.38 10.24 4.36
N GLU A 60 18.41 9.33 4.36
CA GLU A 60 17.37 9.14 3.34
C GLU A 60 16.02 9.74 3.75
N GLU A 61 15.82 10.08 5.04
CA GLU A 61 14.58 10.64 5.60
C GLU A 61 14.03 11.89 4.86
N GLY A 62 14.87 12.60 4.09
CA GLY A 62 14.47 13.74 3.24
C GLY A 62 13.94 13.38 1.84
N TYR A 63 13.96 12.10 1.44
CA TYR A 63 13.45 11.64 0.14
C TYR A 63 11.94 11.36 0.16
N VAL A 64 11.41 10.93 1.31
CA VAL A 64 9.99 10.65 1.53
C VAL A 64 9.51 11.44 2.74
N GLU A 65 9.38 12.75 2.58
CA GLU A 65 8.82 13.60 3.64
C GLU A 65 7.28 13.51 3.60
N ASN A 66 6.68 13.05 4.70
CA ASN A 66 5.23 13.03 4.95
C ASN A 66 4.39 12.13 4.03
N GLY A 67 4.66 10.83 4.02
CA GLY A 67 3.76 9.87 3.39
C GLY A 67 4.36 8.49 3.17
N ILE A 68 3.74 7.75 2.26
CA ILE A 68 4.19 6.43 1.82
C ILE A 68 4.48 6.54 0.33
N GLU A 69 5.69 6.18 -0.07
CA GLU A 69 6.07 6.17 -1.48
C GLU A 69 5.65 4.84 -2.12
N PHE A 70 5.10 4.93 -3.32
CA PHE A 70 4.93 3.81 -4.24
C PHE A 70 5.72 4.07 -5.52
N LEU A 71 6.54 3.11 -5.92
CA LEU A 71 7.35 3.15 -7.14
C LEU A 71 6.94 2.03 -8.10
N ASP A 72 6.86 2.36 -9.38
CA ASP A 72 6.67 1.46 -10.52
C ASP A 72 7.84 1.66 -11.51
N GLY A 73 8.74 0.69 -11.54
CA GLY A 73 9.92 0.62 -12.41
C GLY A 73 9.77 -0.34 -13.58
N THR A 74 8.54 -0.64 -14.02
CA THR A 74 8.32 -1.57 -15.15
C THR A 74 8.59 -0.94 -16.54
N GLY A 75 8.70 0.38 -16.62
CA GLY A 75 8.88 1.12 -17.87
C GLY A 75 10.30 1.65 -18.10
N ASP A 76 10.49 2.40 -19.19
CA ASP A 76 11.77 3.06 -19.50
C ASP A 76 12.15 4.17 -18.50
N THR A 77 11.19 4.62 -17.69
CA THR A 77 11.39 5.63 -16.66
C THR A 77 10.54 5.26 -15.46
N ASP A 78 11.17 5.22 -14.29
CA ASP A 78 10.50 4.95 -13.02
C ASP A 78 9.44 6.02 -12.75
N LYS A 79 8.30 5.58 -12.24
CA LYS A 79 7.23 6.46 -11.78
C LYS A 79 7.08 6.24 -10.29
N SER A 80 7.08 7.33 -9.51
CA SER A 80 6.74 7.26 -8.10
C SER A 80 5.65 8.24 -7.72
N VAL A 81 4.96 7.93 -6.63
CA VAL A 81 4.00 8.81 -5.98
C VAL A 81 4.15 8.66 -4.48
N ILE A 82 4.21 9.79 -3.78
CA ILE A 82 4.10 9.84 -2.33
C ILE A 82 2.65 10.17 -2.01
N VAL A 83 2.00 9.32 -1.22
CA VAL A 83 0.62 9.53 -0.77
C VAL A 83 0.60 9.82 0.72
N ASP A 84 -0.26 10.74 1.13
CA ASP A 84 -0.53 10.97 2.55
C ASP A 84 -1.25 9.76 3.19
N TYR A 85 -1.24 9.71 4.52
CA TYR A 85 -1.81 8.59 5.27
C TYR A 85 -3.33 8.48 5.08
N GLU A 86 -4.05 9.59 4.89
CA GLU A 86 -5.50 9.56 4.65
C GLU A 86 -5.83 8.87 3.32
N THR A 87 -5.12 9.25 2.26
CA THR A 87 -5.23 8.66 0.92
C THR A 87 -4.84 7.19 0.96
N PHE A 88 -3.70 6.86 1.59
CA PHE A 88 -3.25 5.48 1.75
C PHE A 88 -4.31 4.61 2.46
N LEU A 89 -4.81 5.04 3.62
CA LEU A 89 -5.81 4.30 4.40
C LEU A 89 -7.13 4.15 3.63
N THR A 90 -7.55 5.19 2.91
CA THR A 90 -8.76 5.17 2.08
C THR A 90 -8.68 4.08 1.02
N TYR A 91 -7.56 3.98 0.31
CA TYR A 91 -7.37 2.96 -0.72
C TYR A 91 -7.13 1.58 -0.17
N LEU A 92 -6.32 1.46 0.89
CA LEU A 92 -6.09 0.20 1.56
C LEU A 92 -7.40 -0.43 2.05
N HIS A 93 -8.31 0.38 2.62
CA HIS A 93 -9.62 -0.11 3.06
C HIS A 93 -10.47 -0.63 1.89
N LYS A 94 -10.49 0.07 0.75
CA LYS A 94 -11.21 -0.38 -0.45
C LYS A 94 -10.62 -1.70 -0.99
N ILE A 95 -9.30 -1.82 -1.03
CA ILE A 95 -8.60 -3.02 -1.49
C ILE A 95 -8.85 -4.21 -0.54
N CYS A 96 -8.82 -3.97 0.78
CA CYS A 96 -9.15 -4.99 1.77
C CYS A 96 -10.56 -5.53 1.57
N ARG A 97 -11.54 -4.68 1.25
CA ARG A 97 -12.91 -5.13 0.92
C ARG A 97 -12.93 -6.03 -0.30
N VAL A 98 -12.23 -5.65 -1.37
CA VAL A 98 -12.11 -6.47 -2.58
C VAL A 98 -11.47 -7.82 -2.28
N TYR A 99 -10.41 -7.86 -1.47
CA TYR A 99 -9.77 -9.12 -1.06
C TYR A 99 -10.75 -10.01 -0.26
N ILE A 100 -11.47 -9.44 0.70
CA ILE A 100 -12.40 -10.18 1.57
C ILE A 100 -13.57 -10.80 0.79
N GLU A 101 -14.02 -10.18 -0.31
CA GLU A 101 -15.07 -10.76 -1.16
C GLU A 101 -14.71 -12.15 -1.67
N ASP A 102 -13.45 -12.35 -2.05
CA ASP A 102 -12.95 -13.63 -2.57
C ASP A 102 -12.37 -14.52 -1.45
N HIS A 103 -12.03 -13.94 -0.29
CA HIS A 103 -11.35 -14.59 0.85
C HIS A 103 -12.05 -14.34 2.19
N ALA A 104 -13.34 -14.64 2.28
CA ALA A 104 -14.15 -14.33 3.47
C ALA A 104 -13.62 -14.95 4.79
N HIS A 105 -12.89 -16.06 4.71
CA HIS A 105 -12.26 -16.72 5.86
C HIS A 105 -11.14 -15.89 6.51
N ASP A 106 -10.51 -14.99 5.76
CA ASP A 106 -9.44 -14.12 6.25
C ASP A 106 -9.96 -12.81 6.86
N LYS A 107 -11.27 -12.56 6.80
CA LYS A 107 -11.89 -11.27 7.17
C LYS A 107 -11.45 -10.76 8.54
N GLU A 108 -11.49 -11.60 9.58
CA GLU A 108 -11.12 -11.17 10.93
C GLU A 108 -9.65 -10.73 11.00
N LYS A 109 -8.76 -11.48 10.34
CA LYS A 109 -7.33 -11.18 10.30
C LYS A 109 -7.05 -9.89 9.52
N VAL A 110 -7.70 -9.71 8.36
CA VAL A 110 -7.56 -8.48 7.56
C VAL A 110 -8.04 -7.27 8.34
N MET A 111 -9.19 -7.36 9.01
CA MET A 111 -9.73 -6.25 9.80
C MET A 111 -8.84 -5.92 11.02
N ALA A 112 -8.26 -6.93 11.67
CA ALA A 112 -7.33 -6.73 12.78
C ALA A 112 -6.05 -6.00 12.33
N LEU A 113 -5.47 -6.42 11.20
CA LEU A 113 -4.30 -5.74 10.63
C LEU A 113 -4.63 -4.31 10.20
N LEU A 114 -5.76 -4.10 9.52
CA LEU A 114 -6.19 -2.77 9.09
C LEU A 114 -6.45 -1.83 10.28
N HIS A 115 -6.97 -2.36 11.39
CA HIS A 115 -7.13 -1.62 12.63
C HIS A 115 -5.78 -1.20 13.22
N LYS A 116 -4.80 -2.12 13.28
CA LYS A 116 -3.45 -1.83 13.76
C LYS A 116 -2.78 -0.74 12.91
N ILE A 117 -2.84 -0.87 11.58
CA ILE A 117 -2.30 0.15 10.65
C ILE A 117 -2.94 1.51 10.93
N LYS A 118 -4.27 1.57 11.10
CA LYS A 118 -4.96 2.83 11.40
C LYS A 118 -4.50 3.42 12.75
N GLN A 119 -4.25 2.58 13.76
CA GLN A 119 -3.80 3.05 15.07
C GLN A 119 -2.42 3.69 15.02
N ASN A 120 -1.49 3.14 14.24
CA ASN A 120 -0.15 3.71 14.07
C ASN A 120 -0.21 5.19 13.62
N TYR A 121 -1.20 5.55 12.80
CA TYR A 121 -1.40 6.91 12.28
C TYR A 121 -2.46 7.75 13.00
N SER A 122 -3.20 7.16 13.94
CA SER A 122 -4.17 7.90 14.77
C SER A 122 -3.56 8.35 16.11
N ILE A 123 -2.29 8.02 16.35
CA ILE A 123 -1.49 8.50 17.48
C ILE A 123 -0.61 9.63 16.95
N GLU A 124 -1.23 10.72 16.52
CA GLU A 124 -0.57 12.02 16.52
C GLU A 124 -1.15 12.79 17.72
N ASP A 125 -0.29 13.07 18.70
CA ASP A 125 -0.59 13.88 19.90
C ASP A 125 -0.98 15.32 19.55
#